data_AF-A0AAV6WI74-F1
#
_entry.id   AF-A0AAV6WI74-F1
#
_cell.length_a   1.000
_cell.length_b   1.000
_cell.length_c   1.000
_cell.angle_alpha   90.00
_cell.angle_beta   90.00
_cell.angle_gamma   90.00
#
_symmetry.space_group_name_H-M   'P 1'
#
loop_
_entity.id
_entity.type
_entity.pdbx_description
1 polymer ?
#
loop_
_entity_poly.entity_id
_entity_poly.type
_entity_poly.pdbx_seq_one_letter_code
_entity_poly.pdbx_strand_id
1 'polypeptide(L)'
;MPLKATRDGHVHTSTYATRFPSRKPQFKISKLLSIKNQLTSRQLVEFYLKEIEKLNPRLKGIIEVNPDALYLADKADQERRAKAPGSLSRLHGIPVLLKDNIATKDKLNTTAGSFALLGSVAPRDAGVAMKLRKAGAIILGKASLSEWSMFRSSRAPNGWSARGGKGKNPYVLSADPCGSSSGSAISVASNMVAVSLGTETDGSILCPSAFNSVVGIKPTIGLTSRAGVVPISPRQDTIGHVFP
;
A
#
# COMPACT_ATOMS: atom_id res chain seq x y z
N MET A 1 12.16 41.52 47.34
CA MET A 1 10.72 41.85 47.40
C MET A 1 9.95 40.85 46.57
N PRO A 2 9.00 40.11 47.16
CA PRO A 2 8.19 39.10 46.49
C PRO A 2 6.88 39.71 45.94
N LEU A 3 6.34 39.15 44.86
CA LEU A 3 4.95 39.38 44.44
C LEU A 3 4.31 38.03 44.08
N LYS A 4 3.26 37.69 44.85
CA LYS A 4 2.27 36.63 44.61
C LYS A 4 1.12 37.21 43.78
N ALA A 5 0.54 36.41 42.87
CA ALA A 5 -0.91 36.30 42.58
C ALA A 5 -1.13 35.32 41.39
N THR A 6 -1.55 34.06 41.61
CA THR A 6 -2.93 33.52 41.48
C THR A 6 -3.52 33.51 40.05
N ARG A 7 -3.86 32.33 39.51
CA ARG A 7 -5.24 31.77 39.46
C ARG A 7 -5.34 30.53 38.56
N ASP A 8 -6.30 29.70 38.94
CA ASP A 8 -6.70 28.43 38.36
C ASP A 8 -6.99 28.46 36.86
N GLY A 9 -6.55 27.40 36.18
CA GLY A 9 -6.95 27.05 34.83
C GLY A 9 -7.08 25.54 34.73
N HIS A 10 -8.14 24.98 35.30
CA HIS A 10 -8.55 23.60 35.04
C HIS A 10 -8.86 23.46 33.54
N VAL A 11 -7.92 22.93 32.77
CA VAL A 11 -8.19 22.46 31.41
C VAL A 11 -8.80 21.08 31.53
N HIS A 12 -10.12 21.02 31.42
CA HIS A 12 -10.85 19.79 31.14
C HIS A 12 -10.36 19.23 29.80
N THR A 13 -9.50 18.22 29.84
CA THR A 13 -9.17 17.39 28.68
C THR A 13 -10.32 16.42 28.45
N SER A 14 -11.16 16.76 27.47
CA SER A 14 -12.23 15.91 26.95
C SER A 14 -11.64 14.57 26.47
N THR A 15 -12.00 13.51 27.18
CA THR A 15 -11.63 12.12 26.93
C THR A 15 -12.51 11.49 25.85
N TYR A 16 -12.15 11.65 24.57
CA TYR A 16 -12.59 10.72 23.50
C TYR A 16 -11.49 10.54 22.45
N ALA A 17 -10.34 10.00 22.87
CA ALA A 17 -9.36 9.44 21.96
C ALA A 17 -9.57 7.91 21.92
N THR A 18 -10.27 7.41 20.90
CA THR A 18 -10.20 5.99 20.52
C THR A 18 -8.76 5.67 20.11
N ARG A 19 -7.97 5.15 21.04
CA ARG A 19 -6.58 4.72 20.82
C ARG A 19 -6.53 3.57 19.80
N PHE A 20 -6.30 3.89 18.53
CA PHE A 20 -5.80 2.90 17.57
C PHE A 20 -4.31 2.67 17.81
N PRO A 21 -3.81 1.43 17.95
CA PRO A 21 -2.42 1.24 18.33
C PRO A 21 -1.47 1.40 17.14
N SER A 22 -0.25 1.84 17.44
CA SER A 22 0.93 1.84 16.58
C SER A 22 1.14 0.52 15.80
N ARG A 23 1.89 0.61 14.67
CA ARG A 23 2.33 -0.48 13.76
C ARG A 23 1.94 -1.89 14.24
N LYS A 24 0.78 -2.40 13.83
CA LYS A 24 0.41 -3.80 14.06
C LYS A 24 0.82 -4.67 12.86
N PRO A 25 1.58 -5.76 13.07
CA PRO A 25 1.87 -6.74 12.02
C PRO A 25 0.59 -7.31 11.39
N GLN A 26 0.63 -7.65 10.10
CA GLN A 26 -0.52 -8.17 9.35
C GLN A 26 -1.20 -9.39 10.00
N PHE A 27 -0.42 -10.30 10.61
CA PHE A 27 -0.96 -11.44 11.37
C PHE A 27 -1.79 -11.03 12.60
N LYS A 28 -1.45 -9.89 13.24
CA LYS A 28 -2.28 -9.34 14.32
C LYS A 28 -3.55 -8.72 13.75
N ILE A 29 -3.49 -8.07 12.58
CA ILE A 29 -4.67 -7.48 11.90
C ILE A 29 -5.66 -8.58 11.50
N SER A 30 -5.20 -9.64 10.83
CA SER A 30 -6.09 -10.74 10.42
C SER A 30 -6.73 -11.45 11.61
N LYS A 31 -6.02 -11.60 12.72
CA LYS A 31 -6.57 -12.14 13.98
C LYS A 31 -7.63 -11.22 14.61
N LEU A 32 -7.44 -9.90 14.54
CA LEU A 32 -8.43 -8.93 15.03
C LEU A 32 -9.70 -8.91 14.18
N LEU A 33 -9.57 -9.06 12.86
CA LEU A 33 -10.70 -9.16 11.93
C LEU A 33 -11.48 -10.49 12.08
N SER A 34 -10.79 -11.62 12.27
CA SER A 34 -11.40 -12.96 12.19
C SER A 34 -11.84 -13.56 13.53
N ILE A 35 -10.99 -13.47 14.56
CA ILE A 35 -11.18 -14.25 15.79
C ILE A 35 -11.82 -13.42 16.91
N LYS A 36 -11.56 -12.11 16.94
CA LYS A 36 -12.08 -11.25 18.01
C LYS A 36 -13.23 -10.34 17.59
N ASN A 37 -13.49 -10.22 16.28
CA ASN A 37 -14.44 -9.25 15.70
C ASN A 37 -14.26 -7.82 16.27
N GLN A 38 -13.03 -7.47 16.63
CA GLN A 38 -12.68 -6.20 17.29
C GLN A 38 -12.39 -5.09 16.27
N LEU A 39 -12.32 -5.45 14.99
CA LEU A 39 -12.01 -4.58 13.88
C LEU A 39 -12.78 -5.09 12.66
N THR A 40 -13.43 -4.21 11.93
CA THR A 40 -14.05 -4.54 10.64
C THR A 40 -13.14 -4.16 9.48
N SER A 41 -13.36 -4.75 8.31
CA SER A 41 -12.66 -4.36 7.09
C SER A 41 -12.97 -2.91 6.74
N ARG A 42 -14.21 -2.46 6.91
CA ARG A 42 -14.57 -1.04 6.73
C ARG A 42 -13.72 -0.13 7.61
N GLN A 43 -13.64 -0.40 8.90
CA GLN A 43 -12.84 0.40 9.84
C GLN A 43 -11.35 0.41 9.47
N LEU A 44 -10.82 -0.73 9.02
CA LEU A 44 -9.43 -0.84 8.60
C LEU A 44 -9.16 -0.05 7.31
N VAL A 45 -10.05 -0.12 6.31
CA VAL A 45 -9.90 0.66 5.08
C VAL A 45 -10.05 2.15 5.37
N GLU A 46 -11.02 2.56 6.18
CA GLU A 46 -11.16 3.97 6.60
C GLU A 46 -9.91 4.50 7.31
N PHE A 47 -9.31 3.69 8.18
CA PHE A 47 -8.06 4.04 8.84
C PHE A 47 -6.97 4.32 7.80
N TYR A 48 -6.75 3.41 6.85
CA TYR A 48 -5.70 3.62 5.84
C TYR A 48 -6.01 4.78 4.91
N LEU A 49 -7.26 4.98 4.49
CA LEU A 49 -7.64 6.14 3.68
C LEU A 49 -7.33 7.46 4.38
N LYS A 50 -7.57 7.57 5.70
CA LYS A 50 -7.21 8.74 6.50
C LYS A 50 -5.69 8.96 6.57
N GLU A 51 -4.90 7.91 6.76
CA GLU A 51 -3.44 8.03 6.73
C GLU A 51 -2.93 8.43 5.35
N ILE A 52 -3.55 7.93 4.27
CA ILE A 52 -3.24 8.31 2.89
C ILE A 52 -3.52 9.79 2.65
N GLU A 53 -4.71 10.26 3.02
CA GLU A 53 -5.10 11.67 2.88
C GLU A 53 -4.11 12.60 3.61
N LYS A 54 -3.69 12.20 4.82
CA LYS A 54 -2.76 12.97 5.65
C LYS A 54 -1.32 12.98 5.13
N LEU A 55 -0.80 11.83 4.69
CA LEU A 55 0.64 11.64 4.46
C LEU A 55 1.03 11.69 2.98
N ASN A 56 0.16 11.19 2.09
CA ASN A 56 0.48 11.03 0.68
C ASN A 56 0.73 12.36 -0.07
N PRO A 57 0.07 13.50 0.25
CA PRO A 57 0.41 14.77 -0.40
C PRO A 57 1.89 15.16 -0.27
N ARG A 58 2.53 14.76 0.85
CA ARG A 58 3.95 15.01 1.11
C ARG A 58 4.86 13.88 0.64
N LEU A 59 4.45 12.63 0.84
CA LEU A 59 5.28 11.45 0.60
C LEU A 59 5.19 10.90 -0.83
N LYS A 60 4.06 11.14 -1.52
CA LYS A 60 3.76 10.68 -2.88
C LYS A 60 4.02 9.17 -3.09
N GLY A 61 3.69 8.35 -2.08
CA GLY A 61 3.85 6.90 -2.11
C GLY A 61 2.73 6.16 -2.85
N ILE A 62 1.59 6.81 -3.05
CA ILE A 62 0.40 6.25 -3.70
C ILE A 62 0.02 7.15 -4.87
N ILE A 63 -0.15 6.56 -6.05
CA ILE A 63 -0.48 7.29 -7.27
C ILE A 63 -1.99 7.34 -7.52
N GLU A 64 -2.74 6.37 -7.01
CA GLU A 64 -4.19 6.29 -7.19
C GLU A 64 -4.83 5.45 -6.09
N VAL A 65 -5.98 5.87 -5.58
CA VAL A 65 -6.78 5.13 -4.59
C VAL A 65 -7.99 4.51 -5.30
N ASN A 66 -8.37 3.29 -4.92
CA ASN A 66 -9.53 2.62 -5.49
C ASN A 66 -10.82 3.30 -5.01
N PRO A 67 -11.63 3.89 -5.91
CA PRO A 67 -12.87 4.55 -5.51
C PRO A 67 -13.88 3.58 -4.88
N ASP A 68 -13.79 2.28 -5.19
CA ASP A 68 -14.71 1.27 -4.68
C ASP A 68 -14.20 0.62 -3.37
N ALA A 69 -13.08 1.09 -2.78
CA ALA A 69 -12.44 0.44 -1.63
C ALA A 69 -13.34 0.27 -0.40
N LEU A 70 -14.17 1.28 -0.07
CA LEU A 70 -15.09 1.21 1.07
C LEU A 70 -16.23 0.22 0.81
N TYR A 71 -16.78 0.23 -0.40
CA TYR A 71 -17.81 -0.73 -0.82
C TYR A 71 -17.30 -2.18 -0.75
N LEU A 72 -16.07 -2.42 -1.23
CA LEU A 72 -15.43 -3.74 -1.15
C LEU A 72 -15.21 -4.17 0.31
N ALA A 73 -14.93 -3.22 1.21
CA ALA A 73 -14.79 -3.48 2.63
C ALA A 73 -16.12 -3.87 3.30
N ASP A 74 -17.20 -3.14 3.00
CA ASP A 74 -18.55 -3.48 3.45
C ASP A 74 -18.97 -4.88 3.00
N LYS A 75 -18.71 -5.21 1.73
CA LYS A 75 -18.96 -6.55 1.19
C LYS A 75 -18.15 -7.62 1.93
N ALA A 76 -16.87 -7.37 2.19
CA ALA A 76 -16.03 -8.32 2.92
C ALA A 76 -16.56 -8.58 4.35
N ASP A 77 -17.05 -7.55 5.03
CA ASP A 77 -17.65 -7.66 6.37
C ASP A 77 -19.01 -8.36 6.36
N GLN A 78 -19.84 -8.16 5.33
CA GLN A 78 -21.08 -8.93 5.12
C GLN A 78 -20.78 -10.41 4.92
N GLU A 79 -19.83 -10.74 4.03
CA GLU A 79 -19.43 -12.12 3.80
C GLU A 79 -18.87 -12.80 5.06
N ARG A 80 -18.12 -12.06 5.89
CA ARG A 80 -17.59 -12.57 7.15
C ARG A 80 -18.71 -12.92 8.15
N ARG A 81 -19.81 -12.16 8.16
CA ARG A 81 -20.99 -12.43 9.00
C ARG A 81 -21.83 -13.61 8.49
N ALA A 82 -21.92 -13.77 7.18
CA ALA A 82 -22.78 -14.78 6.55
C ALA A 82 -22.15 -16.18 6.50
N LYS A 83 -20.82 -16.27 6.50
CA LYS A 83 -20.09 -17.54 6.34
C LYS A 83 -19.67 -18.14 7.68
N ALA A 84 -19.50 -19.47 7.70
CA ALA A 84 -19.04 -20.18 8.90
C ALA A 84 -17.66 -19.64 9.36
N PRO A 85 -17.42 -19.50 10.68
CA PRO A 85 -16.13 -19.08 11.20
C PRO A 85 -14.98 -19.93 10.63
N GLY A 86 -13.90 -19.29 10.19
CA GLY A 86 -12.72 -19.98 9.64
C GLY A 86 -12.82 -20.44 8.19
N SER A 87 -13.98 -20.32 7.53
CA SER A 87 -14.15 -20.69 6.11
C SER A 87 -13.50 -19.71 5.12
N LEU A 88 -13.15 -18.51 5.58
CA LEU A 88 -12.56 -17.45 4.78
C LEU A 88 -11.03 -17.45 4.90
N SER A 89 -10.36 -17.06 3.81
CA SER A 89 -8.91 -16.88 3.79
C SER A 89 -8.45 -15.84 4.83
N ARG A 90 -7.21 -15.97 5.33
CA ARG A 90 -6.59 -15.01 6.25
C ARG A 90 -6.42 -13.60 5.64
N LEU A 91 -6.51 -13.47 4.32
CA LEU A 91 -6.47 -12.20 3.60
C LEU A 91 -7.86 -11.58 3.37
N HIS A 92 -8.94 -12.25 3.77
CA HIS A 92 -10.29 -11.78 3.49
C HIS A 92 -10.59 -10.44 4.17
N GLY A 93 -10.80 -9.42 3.34
CA GLY A 93 -11.06 -8.05 3.74
C GLY A 93 -9.81 -7.28 4.20
N ILE A 94 -8.60 -7.78 3.91
CA ILE A 94 -7.35 -7.06 4.16
C ILE A 94 -7.05 -6.13 2.97
N PRO A 95 -6.84 -4.82 3.19
CA PRO A 95 -6.43 -3.90 2.13
C PRO A 95 -4.95 -4.10 1.74
N VAL A 96 -4.70 -4.10 0.44
CA VAL A 96 -3.36 -4.27 -0.16
C VAL A 96 -3.13 -3.23 -1.26
N LEU A 97 -1.91 -2.72 -1.38
CA LEU A 97 -1.51 -1.85 -2.50
C LEU A 97 -0.75 -2.64 -3.55
N LEU A 98 -0.96 -2.31 -4.83
CA LEU A 98 -0.24 -2.89 -5.94
C LEU A 98 0.61 -1.81 -6.61
N LYS A 99 1.89 -2.07 -6.91
CA LYS A 99 2.68 -1.18 -7.76
C LYS A 99 1.94 -0.88 -9.07
N ASP A 100 1.98 0.35 -9.54
CA ASP A 100 1.18 0.83 -10.68
C ASP A 100 1.53 0.22 -12.06
N ASN A 101 2.49 -0.70 -12.12
CA ASN A 101 2.74 -1.55 -13.28
C ASN A 101 1.99 -2.90 -13.24
N ILE A 102 1.24 -3.20 -12.18
CA ILE A 102 0.46 -4.43 -12.01
C ILE A 102 -0.99 -4.17 -12.42
N ALA A 103 -1.47 -4.86 -13.46
CA ALA A 103 -2.82 -4.63 -13.99
C ALA A 103 -3.93 -5.11 -13.05
N THR A 104 -5.03 -4.36 -13.06
CA THR A 104 -6.27 -4.65 -12.35
C THR A 104 -7.47 -4.31 -13.23
N LYS A 105 -8.59 -5.00 -13.04
CA LYS A 105 -9.90 -4.71 -13.62
C LYS A 105 -10.74 -3.73 -12.81
N ASP A 106 -10.22 -3.26 -11.67
CA ASP A 106 -10.84 -2.19 -10.89
C ASP A 106 -10.88 -0.87 -11.69
N LYS A 107 -11.62 0.13 -11.19
CA LYS A 107 -11.62 1.51 -11.70
C LYS A 107 -10.32 2.24 -11.34
N LEU A 108 -9.20 1.67 -11.74
CA LEU A 108 -7.84 2.09 -11.47
C LEU A 108 -7.03 2.03 -12.75
N ASN A 109 -6.10 2.96 -12.91
CA ASN A 109 -5.16 2.90 -14.03
C ASN A 109 -4.03 1.89 -13.73
N THR A 110 -3.32 1.51 -14.80
CA THR A 110 -2.05 0.77 -14.72
C THR A 110 -1.07 1.43 -15.66
N THR A 111 -0.35 2.43 -15.15
CA THR A 111 0.35 3.39 -16.01
C THR A 111 1.85 3.20 -16.07
N ALA A 112 2.42 2.34 -15.20
CA ALA A 112 3.86 2.31 -14.95
C ALA A 112 4.44 3.72 -14.67
N GLY A 113 3.62 4.61 -14.09
CA GLY A 113 3.95 6.01 -13.81
C GLY A 113 3.89 6.97 -15.02
N SER A 114 3.58 6.47 -16.23
CA SER A 114 3.63 7.26 -17.46
C SER A 114 2.25 7.76 -17.90
N PHE A 115 2.17 9.02 -18.32
CA PHE A 115 0.94 9.57 -18.92
C PHE A 115 0.54 8.87 -20.22
N ALA A 116 1.46 8.21 -20.92
CA ALA A 116 1.17 7.49 -22.17
C ALA A 116 0.16 6.34 -21.98
N LEU A 117 0.05 5.80 -20.77
CA LEU A 117 -0.87 4.72 -20.43
C LEU A 117 -2.08 5.19 -19.62
N LEU A 118 -2.23 6.49 -19.37
CA LEU A 118 -3.37 7.03 -18.63
C LEU A 118 -4.66 6.78 -19.43
N GLY A 119 -5.68 6.21 -18.78
CA GLY A 119 -6.94 5.82 -19.43
C GLY A 119 -6.88 4.49 -20.18
N SER A 120 -5.72 3.83 -20.26
CA SER A 120 -5.62 2.49 -20.86
C SER A 120 -6.36 1.47 -20.00
N VAL A 121 -7.20 0.66 -20.66
CA VAL A 121 -8.03 -0.35 -19.99
C VAL A 121 -7.34 -1.71 -20.06
N ALA A 122 -6.95 -2.26 -18.92
CA ALA A 122 -6.39 -3.60 -18.86
C ALA A 122 -7.44 -4.64 -19.30
N PRO A 123 -7.11 -5.60 -20.18
CA PRO A 123 -8.06 -6.62 -20.63
C PRO A 123 -8.40 -7.64 -19.53
N ARG A 124 -7.59 -7.74 -18.47
CA ARG A 124 -7.76 -8.67 -17.33
C ARG A 124 -6.93 -8.25 -16.12
N ASP A 125 -7.25 -8.80 -14.96
CA ASP A 125 -6.39 -8.74 -13.77
C ASP A 125 -5.03 -9.40 -14.07
N ALA A 126 -3.98 -8.85 -13.47
CA ALA A 126 -2.71 -9.56 -13.35
C ALA A 126 -2.90 -10.87 -12.56
N GLY A 127 -2.07 -11.88 -12.82
CA GLY A 127 -2.18 -13.18 -12.15
C GLY A 127 -2.14 -13.07 -10.62
N VAL A 128 -1.33 -12.17 -10.09
CA VAL A 128 -1.24 -11.87 -8.64
C VAL A 128 -2.48 -11.14 -8.11
N ALA A 129 -3.05 -10.20 -8.86
CA ALA A 129 -4.25 -9.46 -8.47
C ALA A 129 -5.47 -10.39 -8.41
N MET A 130 -5.60 -11.29 -9.39
CA MET A 130 -6.63 -12.33 -9.42
C MET A 130 -6.56 -13.25 -8.19
N LYS A 131 -5.34 -13.68 -7.80
CA LYS A 131 -5.14 -14.53 -6.61
C LYS A 131 -5.49 -13.78 -5.32
N LEU A 132 -5.10 -12.51 -5.20
CA LEU A 132 -5.46 -11.66 -4.06
C LEU A 132 -6.98 -11.50 -3.95
N ARG A 133 -7.66 -11.22 -5.07
CA ARG A 133 -9.13 -11.10 -5.12
C ARG A 133 -9.81 -12.42 -4.72
N LYS A 134 -9.34 -13.56 -5.25
CA LYS A 134 -9.84 -14.89 -4.86
C LYS A 134 -9.65 -15.18 -3.37
N ALA A 135 -8.59 -14.67 -2.77
CA ALA A 135 -8.33 -14.75 -1.33
C ALA A 135 -9.13 -13.72 -0.50
N GLY A 136 -9.98 -12.91 -1.13
CA GLY A 136 -10.82 -11.90 -0.49
C GLY A 136 -10.11 -10.60 -0.12
N ALA A 137 -8.86 -10.38 -0.58
CA ALA A 137 -8.15 -9.14 -0.32
C ALA A 137 -8.80 -7.95 -1.05
N ILE A 138 -8.71 -6.76 -0.47
CA ILE A 138 -9.22 -5.52 -1.05
C ILE A 138 -8.05 -4.79 -1.70
N ILE A 139 -8.10 -4.60 -3.02
CA ILE A 139 -7.10 -3.77 -3.71
C ILE A 139 -7.41 -2.31 -3.37
N LEU A 140 -6.62 -1.74 -2.45
CA LEU A 140 -6.82 -0.39 -1.92
C LEU A 140 -6.50 0.69 -2.95
N GLY A 141 -5.61 0.40 -3.89
CA GLY A 141 -5.13 1.36 -4.88
C GLY A 141 -3.80 0.96 -5.49
N LYS A 142 -3.14 1.93 -6.12
CA LYS A 142 -1.89 1.79 -6.84
C LYS A 142 -0.76 2.54 -6.12
N ALA A 143 0.31 1.84 -5.80
CA ALA A 143 1.52 2.43 -5.27
C ALA A 143 2.33 3.11 -6.39
N SER A 144 2.90 4.28 -6.12
CA SER A 144 3.78 4.98 -7.07
C SER A 144 5.08 4.22 -7.31
N LEU A 145 5.79 4.59 -8.38
CA LEU A 145 7.04 3.94 -8.78
C LEU A 145 7.98 4.93 -9.47
N SER A 146 9.21 4.47 -9.70
CA SER A 146 10.08 5.05 -10.73
C SER A 146 9.51 4.71 -12.10
N GLU A 147 9.32 5.71 -12.95
CA GLU A 147 8.65 5.55 -14.26
C GLU A 147 9.26 4.41 -15.10
N TRP A 148 8.41 3.61 -15.75
CA TRP A 148 8.81 2.41 -16.51
C TRP A 148 9.72 1.48 -15.71
N SER A 149 9.46 1.37 -14.40
CA SER A 149 10.26 0.58 -13.47
C SER A 149 11.77 0.92 -13.51
N MET A 150 12.10 2.21 -13.67
CA MET A 150 13.46 2.76 -13.80
C MET A 150 14.14 2.46 -15.15
N PHE A 151 13.45 1.84 -16.10
CA PHE A 151 14.01 1.49 -17.42
C PHE A 151 13.74 2.55 -18.51
N ARG A 152 13.68 3.83 -18.13
CA ARG A 152 13.48 4.95 -19.07
C ARG A 152 14.75 5.79 -19.32
N SER A 153 15.53 6.05 -18.27
CA SER A 153 16.69 6.93 -18.34
C SER A 153 17.63 6.69 -17.16
N SER A 154 18.94 6.73 -17.41
CA SER A 154 19.98 6.68 -16.38
C SER A 154 20.04 7.93 -15.49
N ARG A 155 19.41 9.03 -15.89
CA ARG A 155 19.40 10.29 -15.14
C ARG A 155 18.10 10.55 -14.38
N ALA A 156 17.06 9.75 -14.62
CA ALA A 156 15.79 9.92 -13.94
C ALA A 156 15.97 9.55 -12.45
N PRO A 157 15.54 10.41 -11.52
CA PRO A 157 15.72 10.13 -10.10
C PRO A 157 14.78 9.00 -9.65
N ASN A 158 15.26 8.15 -8.74
CA ASN A 158 14.47 7.08 -8.12
C ASN A 158 13.16 7.59 -7.51
N GLY A 159 12.09 6.82 -7.62
CA GLY A 159 10.76 7.16 -7.11
C GLY A 159 10.09 8.35 -7.81
N TRP A 160 10.63 8.83 -8.93
CA TRP A 160 9.96 9.82 -9.77
C TRP A 160 9.21 9.17 -10.93
N SER A 161 8.02 9.67 -11.21
CA SER A 161 7.32 9.45 -12.48
C SER A 161 6.55 10.70 -12.90
N ALA A 162 6.28 10.85 -14.20
CA ALA A 162 5.56 12.02 -14.70
C ALA A 162 4.17 12.14 -14.06
N ARG A 163 3.46 11.01 -13.92
CA ARG A 163 2.12 10.97 -13.31
C ARG A 163 2.15 11.05 -11.79
N GLY A 164 3.07 10.35 -11.13
CA GLY A 164 3.12 10.23 -9.67
C GLY A 164 3.93 11.31 -8.94
N GLY A 165 4.74 12.08 -9.67
CA GLY A 165 5.73 12.98 -9.10
C GLY A 165 6.87 12.24 -8.39
N LYS A 166 7.62 12.95 -7.54
CA LYS A 166 8.76 12.41 -6.77
C LYS A 166 8.30 11.89 -5.41
N GLY A 167 8.34 10.57 -5.22
CA GLY A 167 8.23 9.91 -3.93
C GLY A 167 9.33 10.37 -2.96
N LYS A 168 8.99 10.48 -1.67
CA LYS A 168 9.89 10.91 -0.60
C LYS A 168 10.04 9.83 0.46
N ASN A 169 11.26 9.63 0.92
CA ASN A 169 11.55 8.71 2.02
C ASN A 169 10.89 9.25 3.32
N PRO A 170 10.10 8.43 4.05
CA PRO A 170 9.35 8.90 5.22
C PRO A 170 10.22 9.15 6.45
N TYR A 171 11.47 8.66 6.48
CA TYR A 171 12.41 8.91 7.59
C TYR A 171 13.19 10.20 7.39
N VAL A 172 13.62 10.48 6.16
CA VAL A 172 14.34 11.71 5.79
C VAL A 172 13.84 12.18 4.43
N LEU A 173 13.04 13.25 4.37
CA LEU A 173 12.36 13.70 3.15
C LEU A 173 13.30 14.09 2.00
N SER A 174 14.56 14.43 2.29
CA SER A 174 15.59 14.73 1.29
C SER A 174 16.34 13.49 0.79
N ALA A 175 16.24 12.36 1.49
CA ALA A 175 16.91 11.12 1.11
C ALA A 175 16.24 10.44 -0.08
N ASP A 176 17.02 9.64 -0.81
CA ASP A 176 16.50 8.79 -1.87
C ASP A 176 15.59 7.69 -1.26
N PRO A 177 14.36 7.48 -1.75
CA PRO A 177 13.58 6.30 -1.38
C PRO A 177 14.03 5.01 -2.09
N CYS A 178 15.05 5.06 -2.96
CA CYS A 178 15.39 4.05 -3.95
C CYS A 178 14.20 3.68 -4.85
N GLY A 179 14.33 2.64 -5.67
CA GLY A 179 13.33 2.26 -6.65
C GLY A 179 13.63 0.89 -7.27
N SER A 180 12.79 0.40 -8.17
CA SER A 180 11.64 1.13 -8.74
C SER A 180 10.33 1.00 -7.95
N SER A 181 10.19 0.07 -7.00
CA SER A 181 8.97 -0.08 -6.18
C SER A 181 8.90 0.90 -5.00
N SER A 182 9.24 2.17 -5.26
CA SER A 182 9.41 3.22 -4.25
C SER A 182 8.13 3.45 -3.45
N GLY A 183 6.98 3.61 -4.11
CA GLY A 183 5.70 3.83 -3.43
C GLY A 183 5.24 2.63 -2.61
N SER A 184 5.54 1.41 -3.05
CA SER A 184 5.24 0.19 -2.30
C SER A 184 5.97 0.18 -0.95
N ALA A 185 7.23 0.61 -0.91
CA ALA A 185 8.01 0.71 0.32
C ALA A 185 7.61 1.93 1.18
N ILE A 186 7.47 3.11 0.56
CA ILE A 186 7.05 4.34 1.26
C ILE A 186 5.70 4.13 1.96
N SER A 187 4.71 3.56 1.27
CA SER A 187 3.36 3.35 1.81
C SER A 187 3.32 2.40 3.00
N VAL A 188 4.09 1.32 2.96
CA VAL A 188 4.23 0.40 4.09
C VAL A 188 4.98 1.06 5.24
N ALA A 189 6.10 1.72 4.95
CA ALA A 189 6.95 2.37 5.95
C ALA A 189 6.19 3.46 6.74
N SER A 190 5.29 4.17 6.07
CA SER A 190 4.47 5.25 6.64
C SER A 190 3.09 4.82 7.14
N ASN A 191 2.80 3.52 7.23
CA ASN A 191 1.50 2.96 7.65
C ASN A 191 0.29 3.39 6.81
N MET A 192 0.50 3.73 5.53
CA MET A 192 -0.59 3.96 4.58
C MET A 192 -1.21 2.65 4.06
N VAL A 193 -0.53 1.51 4.26
CA VAL A 193 -1.09 0.16 4.04
C VAL A 193 -0.37 -0.87 4.91
N ALA A 194 -1.02 -2.01 5.18
CA ALA A 194 -0.41 -3.13 5.90
C ALA A 194 0.65 -3.89 5.07
N VAL A 195 0.38 -4.06 3.77
CA VAL A 195 1.21 -4.81 2.84
C VAL A 195 1.03 -4.24 1.45
N SER A 196 2.09 -4.26 0.66
CA SER A 196 2.04 -3.91 -0.75
C SER A 196 2.77 -4.95 -1.60
N LEU A 197 2.46 -4.97 -2.90
CA LEU A 197 3.23 -5.70 -3.89
C LEU A 197 4.16 -4.76 -4.64
N GLY A 198 5.38 -5.22 -4.86
CA GLY A 198 6.38 -4.60 -5.72
C GLY A 198 6.79 -5.54 -6.84
N THR A 199 7.54 -5.02 -7.80
CA THR A 199 8.14 -5.82 -8.88
C THR A 199 9.64 -5.59 -8.90
N GLU A 200 10.40 -6.65 -9.14
CA GLU A 200 11.85 -6.58 -9.24
C GLU A 200 12.36 -7.26 -10.50
N THR A 201 13.19 -6.52 -11.23
CA THR A 201 14.09 -7.01 -12.27
C THR A 201 15.49 -7.15 -11.68
N ASP A 202 15.98 -6.07 -11.08
CA ASP A 202 17.23 -6.02 -10.31
C ASP A 202 17.07 -4.97 -9.20
N GLY A 203 17.15 -5.37 -7.93
CA GLY A 203 17.07 -4.51 -6.74
C GLY A 203 15.73 -3.79 -6.49
N SER A 204 14.79 -3.80 -7.43
CA SER A 204 13.60 -2.94 -7.45
C SER A 204 12.53 -3.21 -6.37
N ILE A 205 12.66 -4.26 -5.56
CA ILE A 205 11.94 -4.51 -4.30
C ILE A 205 12.91 -4.37 -3.12
N LEU A 206 14.07 -5.03 -3.17
CA LEU A 206 15.01 -5.09 -2.06
C LEU A 206 15.60 -3.71 -1.71
N CYS A 207 16.04 -2.94 -2.69
CA CYS A 207 16.61 -1.61 -2.48
C CYS A 207 15.62 -0.61 -1.85
N PRO A 208 14.42 -0.37 -2.41
CA PRO A 208 13.46 0.51 -1.75
C PRO A 208 13.01 -0.02 -0.40
N SER A 209 12.99 -1.33 -0.18
CA SER A 209 12.67 -1.88 1.15
C SER A 209 13.76 -1.53 2.18
N ALA A 210 15.04 -1.72 1.83
CA ALA A 210 16.16 -1.36 2.68
C ALA A 210 16.20 0.15 2.99
N PHE A 211 16.02 1.01 1.98
CA PHE A 211 16.09 2.45 2.14
C PHE A 211 14.93 3.03 2.97
N ASN A 212 13.78 2.36 3.00
CA ASN A 212 12.61 2.80 3.75
C ASN A 212 12.36 1.92 5.00
N SER A 213 13.37 1.16 5.47
CA SER A 213 13.32 0.38 6.71
C SER A 213 12.09 -0.53 6.82
N VAL A 214 11.79 -1.28 5.74
CA VAL A 214 10.74 -2.29 5.67
C VAL A 214 11.29 -3.59 5.09
N VAL A 215 10.55 -4.69 5.26
CA VAL A 215 10.94 -5.99 4.72
C VAL A 215 10.46 -6.12 3.28
N GLY A 216 11.37 -6.49 2.38
CA GLY A 216 11.08 -6.82 0.99
C GLY A 216 11.50 -8.24 0.68
N ILE A 217 10.62 -9.02 0.03
CA ILE A 217 10.95 -10.37 -0.44
C ILE A 217 10.85 -10.40 -1.96
N LYS A 218 12.00 -10.64 -2.61
CA LYS A 218 12.08 -10.99 -4.03
C LYS A 218 12.08 -12.53 -4.17
N PRO A 219 10.98 -13.15 -4.60
CA PRO A 219 10.94 -14.60 -4.72
C PRO A 219 11.79 -15.12 -5.91
N THR A 220 11.97 -16.44 -5.94
CA THR A 220 12.48 -17.14 -7.12
C THR A 220 11.63 -16.81 -8.34
N ILE A 221 12.28 -16.57 -9.48
CA ILE A 221 11.61 -16.26 -10.75
C ILE A 221 10.68 -17.44 -11.11
N GLY A 222 9.42 -17.13 -11.44
CA GLY A 222 8.40 -18.12 -11.76
C GLY A 222 7.49 -18.51 -10.58
N LEU A 223 7.87 -18.23 -9.33
CA LEU A 223 6.99 -18.50 -8.18
C LEU A 223 5.71 -17.64 -8.23
N THR A 224 5.83 -16.38 -8.62
CA THR A 224 4.69 -15.48 -8.83
C THR A 224 4.47 -15.25 -10.33
N SER A 225 3.20 -15.30 -10.76
CA SER A 225 2.83 -15.09 -12.16
C SER A 225 3.03 -13.62 -12.54
N ARG A 226 3.73 -13.37 -13.64
CA ARG A 226 3.99 -12.02 -14.17
C ARG A 226 3.03 -11.60 -15.28
N ALA A 227 2.05 -12.45 -15.58
CA ALA A 227 1.04 -12.14 -16.57
C ALA A 227 0.21 -10.92 -16.13
N GLY A 228 0.06 -9.94 -17.02
CA GLY A 228 -0.64 -8.68 -16.73
C GLY A 228 0.19 -7.66 -15.94
N VAL A 229 1.53 -7.78 -15.94
CA VAL A 229 2.43 -6.77 -15.38
C VAL A 229 3.22 -6.14 -16.53
N VAL A 230 3.36 -4.81 -16.55
CA VAL A 230 4.22 -4.12 -17.53
C VAL A 230 5.67 -4.57 -17.31
N PRO A 231 6.29 -5.27 -18.28
CA PRO A 231 7.55 -5.98 -18.05
C PRO A 231 8.78 -5.09 -18.27
N ILE A 232 9.93 -5.56 -17.79
CA ILE A 232 11.27 -5.19 -18.29
C ILE A 232 11.94 -6.43 -18.89
N SER A 233 12.12 -7.50 -18.09
CA SER A 233 12.89 -8.68 -18.49
C SER A 233 12.15 -9.99 -18.16
N PRO A 234 11.81 -10.82 -19.17
CA PRO A 234 11.24 -12.13 -18.93
C PRO A 234 12.22 -13.11 -18.25
N ARG A 235 13.50 -12.75 -18.10
CA ARG A 235 14.50 -13.58 -17.41
C ARG A 235 14.69 -13.24 -15.95
N GLN A 236 14.26 -12.06 -15.50
CA GLN A 236 14.57 -11.56 -14.16
C GLN A 236 13.32 -11.09 -13.40
N ASP A 237 12.30 -10.63 -14.12
CA ASP A 237 11.12 -10.03 -13.49
C ASP A 237 10.42 -11.01 -12.55
N THR A 238 10.09 -10.53 -11.36
CA THR A 238 9.24 -11.22 -10.40
C THR A 238 8.43 -10.23 -9.59
N ILE A 239 7.33 -10.71 -9.01
CA ILE A 239 6.46 -9.93 -8.11
C ILE A 239 6.71 -10.43 -6.70
N GLY A 240 6.97 -9.51 -5.81
CA GLY A 240 7.25 -9.79 -4.41
C GLY A 240 6.46 -8.90 -3.48
N HIS A 241 6.66 -9.15 -2.19
CA HIS A 241 5.88 -8.53 -1.12
C HIS A 241 6.75 -7.53 -0.38
N VAL A 242 6.13 -6.44 0.05
CA VAL A 242 6.72 -5.45 0.96
C VAL A 242 5.81 -5.31 2.18
N PHE A 243 6.37 -5.44 3.37
CA PHE A 243 5.63 -5.41 4.64
C PHE A 243 6.50 -4.85 5.78
N PRO A 244 5.90 -4.41 6.90
CA PRO A 244 6.60 -3.68 7.97
C PRO A 244 7.78 -4.44 8.59
#